data_AF-A0A7W3JQM4-F1
#
_entry.id   AF-A0A7W3JQM4-F1
#
_cell.length_a   1.000
_cell.length_b   1.000
_cell.length_c   1.000
_cell.angle_alpha   90.00
_cell.angle_beta   90.00
_cell.angle_gamma   90.00
#
_symmetry.space_group_name_H-M   'P 1'
#
loop_
_entity.id
_entity.type
_entity.pdbx_description
1 polymer ?
#
loop_
_entity_poly.entity_id
_entity_poly.type
_entity_poly.pdbx_seq_one_letter_code
_entity_poly.pdbx_strand_id
1 'polypeptide(L)' 'MTSSNEPANPYPFRGSIEAIDAANPLKSPWHYDQSITAPRLDRLDAKATYFVDYIEYLERRIAALEARLDKE' A
#
# COMPACT_ATOMS: atom_id res chain seq x y z
N MET A 1 -30.48 6.95 11.04
CA MET A 1 -29.11 7.20 10.56
C MET A 1 -28.23 6.06 11.07
N THR A 2 -28.11 4.99 10.31
CA THR A 2 -27.22 3.87 10.65
C THR A 2 -25.84 4.21 10.10
N SER A 3 -24.94 4.66 10.97
CA SER A 3 -23.51 4.74 10.64
C SER A 3 -23.04 3.33 10.27
N SER A 4 -22.77 3.11 8.98
CA SER A 4 -22.03 1.93 8.54
C SER A 4 -20.60 2.05 9.07
N ASN A 5 -20.39 1.58 10.30
CA ASN A 5 -19.07 1.18 10.79
C ASN A 5 -18.70 -0.15 10.12
N GLU A 6 -18.61 -0.14 8.80
CA GLU A 6 -17.91 -1.21 8.10
C GLU A 6 -16.45 -1.08 8.53
N PRO A 7 -15.82 -2.12 9.09
CA PRO A 7 -14.44 -2.03 9.49
C PRO A 7 -13.63 -1.66 8.24
N ALA A 8 -13.00 -0.49 8.26
CA ALA A 8 -12.00 -0.11 7.29
C ALA A 8 -11.06 -1.32 7.14
N ASN A 9 -11.05 -1.90 5.94
CA ASN A 9 -10.46 -3.19 5.57
C ASN A 9 -9.53 -3.78 6.65
N PRO A 10 -9.84 -4.96 7.25
CA PRO A 10 -9.02 -5.55 8.32
C PRO A 10 -7.57 -5.82 7.91
N TYR A 11 -7.28 -5.76 6.61
CA TYR A 11 -5.95 -5.81 6.02
C TYR A 11 -5.63 -4.46 5.33
N PRO A 12 -5.35 -3.39 6.09
CA PRO A 12 -5.15 -2.05 5.52
C PRO A 12 -4.00 -2.04 4.52
N PHE A 13 -2.94 -2.80 4.78
CA PHE A 13 -1.84 -3.01 3.83
C PHE A 13 -2.32 -3.63 2.50
N ARG A 14 -3.06 -4.74 2.56
CA ARG A 14 -3.54 -5.43 1.36
C ARG A 14 -4.47 -4.52 0.54
N GLY A 15 -5.38 -3.81 1.22
CA GLY A 15 -6.28 -2.86 0.58
C GLY A 15 -5.56 -1.73 -0.16
N SER A 16 -4.48 -1.19 0.41
CA SER A 16 -3.69 -0.15 -0.28
C SER A 16 -2.99 -0.68 -1.52
N ILE A 17 -2.48 -1.91 -1.49
CA ILE A 17 -1.85 -2.52 -2.67
C ILE A 17 -2.87 -2.78 -3.78
N GLU A 18 -4.05 -3.27 -3.43
CA GLU A 18 -5.16 -3.44 -4.37
C GLU A 18 -5.59 -2.09 -4.99
N ALA A 19 -5.63 -1.02 -4.19
CA ALA A 19 -5.92 0.32 -4.68
C ALA A 19 -4.86 0.83 -5.67
N ILE A 20 -3.56 0.61 -5.38
CA ILE A 20 -2.46 0.96 -6.29
C ILE A 20 -2.56 0.15 -7.59
N ASP A 21 -2.90 -1.13 -7.51
CA ASP A 21 -3.11 -1.99 -8.66
C ASP A 21 -4.30 -1.54 -9.53
N ALA A 22 -5.39 -1.08 -8.89
CA ALA A 22 -6.56 -0.54 -9.58
C ALA A 22 -6.26 0.81 -10.25
N ALA A 23 -5.46 1.67 -9.61
CA ALA A 23 -5.08 2.98 -10.15
C ALA A 23 -4.12 2.88 -11.34
N ASN A 24 -3.32 1.80 -11.42
CA ASN A 24 -2.30 1.63 -12.45
C ASN A 24 -2.53 0.35 -13.28
N PRO A 25 -3.66 0.15 -13.98
CA PRO A 25 -4.06 -1.12 -14.58
C PRO A 25 -3.03 -1.71 -15.57
N LEU A 26 -2.77 -3.02 -15.48
CA LEU A 26 -1.93 -3.72 -16.46
C LEU A 26 -2.68 -3.82 -17.80
N LYS A 27 -1.98 -3.48 -18.88
CA LYS A 27 -2.48 -3.69 -20.24
C LYS A 27 -2.06 -5.07 -20.76
N SER A 28 -2.99 -5.72 -21.46
CA SER A 28 -2.84 -7.01 -22.16
C SER A 28 -3.12 -6.78 -23.66
N PRO A 29 -2.49 -7.50 -24.61
CA PRO A 29 -1.56 -8.63 -24.46
C PRO A 29 -0.15 -8.22 -24.01
N TRP A 30 0.62 -9.21 -23.54
CA TRP A 30 2.00 -9.03 -23.08
C TRP A 30 2.96 -8.90 -24.27
N HIS A 31 3.03 -7.70 -24.83
CA HIS A 31 4.04 -7.35 -25.82
C HIS A 31 5.06 -6.40 -25.18
N TYR A 32 6.35 -6.57 -25.55
CA TYR A 32 7.43 -5.65 -25.18
C TYR A 32 7.33 -4.37 -26.01
N ASP A 33 6.27 -3.60 -25.77
CA ASP A 33 6.08 -2.25 -26.26
C ASP A 33 6.20 -1.27 -25.07
N GLN A 34 6.81 -0.11 -25.30
CA GLN A 34 6.90 0.97 -24.32
C GLN A 34 5.51 1.41 -23.83
N SER A 35 4.50 1.37 -24.71
CA SER A 35 3.10 1.71 -24.36
C SER A 35 2.47 0.76 -23.31
N ILE A 36 3.09 -0.41 -23.11
CA ILE A 36 2.68 -1.46 -22.16
C ILE A 36 3.66 -1.52 -20.97
N THR A 37 4.95 -1.25 -21.20
CA THR A 37 5.99 -1.29 -20.18
C THR A 37 5.91 -0.11 -19.21
N ALA A 38 5.64 1.11 -19.71
CA ALA A 38 5.58 2.30 -18.84
C ALA A 38 4.53 2.20 -17.72
N PRO A 39 3.26 1.80 -17.98
CA PRO A 39 2.27 1.61 -16.91
C PRO A 39 2.66 0.58 -15.84
N ARG A 40 3.54 -0.38 -16.20
CA ARG A 40 4.06 -1.38 -15.26
C ARG A 40 5.12 -0.79 -14.34
N LEU A 41 5.99 0.05 -14.90
CA LEU A 41 6.99 0.79 -14.13
C LEU A 41 6.29 1.76 -13.18
N ASP A 42 5.28 2.50 -13.65
CA ASP A 42 4.49 3.42 -12.81
C ASP A 42 3.83 2.67 -11.63
N ARG A 43 3.26 1.48 -11.91
CA ARG A 43 2.70 0.62 -10.86
C ARG A 43 3.75 0.15 -9.87
N LEU A 44 4.91 -0.29 -10.33
CA LEU A 44 5.99 -0.77 -9.46
C LEU A 44 6.55 0.35 -8.60
N ASP A 45 6.72 1.54 -9.17
CA ASP A 45 7.18 2.73 -8.47
C ASP A 45 6.19 3.14 -7.38
N ALA A 46 4.90 3.23 -7.70
CA ALA A 46 3.86 3.54 -6.71
C ALA A 46 3.82 2.52 -5.55
N LYS A 47 4.02 1.23 -5.84
CA LYS A 47 4.12 0.20 -4.79
C LYS A 47 5.39 0.38 -3.95
N ALA A 48 6.52 0.67 -4.58
CA ALA A 48 7.78 0.88 -3.89
C ALA A 48 7.71 2.08 -2.93
N THR A 49 7.15 3.22 -3.38
CA THR A 49 6.91 4.39 -2.54
C THR A 49 6.02 4.04 -1.35
N TYR A 50 4.89 3.38 -1.58
CA TYR A 50 3.99 2.98 -0.50
C TYR A 50 4.67 2.04 0.51
N PHE A 51 5.53 1.13 0.07
CA PHE A 51 6.25 0.23 0.97
C PHE A 51 7.23 0.98 1.86
N VAL A 52 7.96 1.97 1.33
CA VAL A 52 8.87 2.81 2.13
C VAL A 52 8.08 3.54 3.23
N ASP A 53 7.01 4.25 2.84
CA ASP A 53 6.16 4.99 3.79
C ASP A 53 5.56 4.07 4.86
N TYR A 54 5.14 2.87 4.46
CA TYR A 54 4.54 1.90 5.36
C TYR A 54 5.57 1.30 6.34
N ILE A 55 6.80 1.05 5.89
CA ILE A 55 7.89 0.62 6.77
C ILE A 55 8.18 1.70 7.81
N GLU A 56 8.35 2.97 7.40
CA GLU A 56 8.59 4.07 8.33
C GLU A 56 7.46 4.21 9.37
N TYR A 57 6.21 4.06 8.93
CA TYR A 57 5.06 4.06 9.84
C TYR A 57 5.14 2.91 10.86
N LEU A 58 5.48 1.70 10.42
CA LEU A 58 5.62 0.54 11.31
C LEU A 58 6.77 0.73 12.30
N GLU A 59 7.92 1.23 11.87
CA GLU A 59 9.07 1.53 12.74
C GLU A 59 8.69 2.53 13.84
N ARG A 60 8.01 3.62 13.49
CA ARG A 60 7.51 4.61 14.47
C ARG A 60 6.53 3.99 15.46
N ARG A 61 5.63 3.13 14.97
CA ARG A 61 4.63 2.46 15.81
C ARG A 61 5.29 1.46 16.77
N ILE A 62 6.30 0.72 16.33
CA ILE A 62 7.07 -0.19 17.18
C ILE A 62 7.79 0.61 18.27
N ALA A 63 8.53 1.66 17.91
CA ALA A 63 9.22 2.50 18.89
C ALA A 63 8.26 3.12 19.93
N ALA A 64 7.07 3.53 19.51
CA ALA A 64 6.05 4.05 20.42
C ALA A 64 5.47 2.98 21.35
N LEU A 65 5.37 1.72 20.91
CA LEU A 65 4.92 0.60 21.74
C LEU A 65 6.02 0.18 22.73
N GLU A 66 7.28 0.10 22.29
CA GLU A 66 8.43 -0.20 23.15
C GLU A 66 8.56 0.84 24.26
N ALA A 67 8.49 2.13 23.93
CA ALA A 67 8.55 3.22 24.92
C ALA A 67 7.38 3.23 25.92
N ARG A 68 6.28 2.53 25.64
CA ARG A 68 5.18 2.33 26.60
C ARG A 68 5.46 1.17 27.53
N LEU A 69 6.03 0.07 27.01
CA LEU A 69 6.42 -1.09 27.81
C LEU A 69 7.53 -0.74 28.81
N ASP A 70 8.49 0.10 28.43
CA ASP A 70 9.59 0.53 29.31
C ASP A 70 9.14 1.44 30.48
N LYS A 71 7.89 1.91 30.48
CA LYS A 71 7.32 2.79 31.50
C LYS A 71 6.45 2.06 32.53
N GLU A 72 6.19 0.77 32.33
CA GLU A 72 5.46 -0.12 33.24
C GLU A 72 6.42 -0.92 34.12
#